data_AF-A0A2C9JY47-F1
#
_entry.id   AF-A0A2C9JY47-F1
#
_cell.length_a   1.000
_cell.length_b   1.000
_cell.length_c   1.000
_cell.angle_alpha   90.00
_cell.angle_beta   90.00
_cell.angle_gamma   90.00
#
_symmetry.space_group_name_H-M   'P 1'
#
loop_
_entity.id
_entity.type
_entity.pdbx_description
1 polymer ?
#
loop_
_entity_poly.entity_id
_entity_poly.type
_entity_poly.pdbx_seq_one_letter_code
_entity_poly.pdbx_strand_id
1 'polypeptide(L)'
;DFIFFFTRLGYYLFTRVIKDGGDKRFNVVKHKPGLFWVYWTIQGVWVLSTLLPTIIVNSKKNNKPIQTLDKIGWGIWGLGFILEALADYQKSQFRSIPENAGKFIDAGLWSISRHPNYLGEILMWTGLYISSYTTLQGWEHISVISPLFLSYLLTNVSGIPILEAAGHKRWGQSPEYIAYVKRTAKLIPFIW
;
A
#
# COMPACT_ATOMS: atom_id res chain seq x y z
N ASP A 1 -11.35 -11.32 13.68
CA ASP A 1 -10.85 -9.94 13.52
C ASP A 1 -10.34 -9.59 12.11
N PHE A 2 -9.47 -10.40 11.47
CA PHE A 2 -9.05 -10.17 10.07
C PHE A 2 -10.20 -10.28 9.04
N ILE A 3 -11.12 -11.23 9.23
CA ILE A 3 -12.25 -11.46 8.31
C ILE A 3 -13.13 -10.22 8.21
N PHE A 4 -13.49 -9.60 9.34
CA PHE A 4 -14.31 -8.40 9.36
C PHE A 4 -13.65 -7.23 8.60
N PHE A 5 -12.34 -7.05 8.75
CA PHE A 5 -11.61 -6.00 8.04
C PHE A 5 -11.60 -6.24 6.52
N PHE A 6 -11.26 -7.45 6.07
CA PHE A 6 -11.26 -7.77 4.64
C PHE A 6 -12.66 -7.70 4.04
N THR A 7 -13.70 -8.10 4.78
CA THR A 7 -15.09 -7.94 4.34
C THR A 7 -15.47 -6.47 4.24
N ARG A 8 -15.14 -5.63 5.22
CA ARG A 8 -15.43 -4.18 5.18
C ARG A 8 -14.70 -3.49 4.03
N LEU A 9 -13.39 -3.74 3.90
CA LEU A 9 -12.55 -3.14 2.86
C LEU A 9 -12.99 -3.63 1.47
N GLY A 10 -13.23 -4.93 1.32
CA GLY A 10 -13.75 -5.53 0.09
C GLY A 10 -15.10 -4.96 -0.31
N TYR A 11 -16.04 -4.84 0.63
CA TYR A 11 -17.34 -4.22 0.38
C TYR A 11 -17.22 -2.74 -0.01
N TYR A 12 -16.37 -1.97 0.67
CA TYR A 12 -16.11 -0.57 0.34
C TYR A 12 -15.51 -0.40 -1.07
N LEU A 13 -14.50 -1.20 -1.42
CA LEU A 13 -13.90 -1.17 -2.75
C LEU A 13 -14.89 -1.59 -3.83
N PHE A 14 -15.68 -2.64 -3.57
CA PHE A 14 -16.70 -3.14 -4.49
C PHE A 14 -17.78 -2.09 -4.76
N THR A 15 -18.36 -1.51 -3.72
CA THR A 15 -19.39 -0.47 -3.84
C THR A 15 -18.87 0.78 -4.56
N ARG A 16 -17.61 1.15 -4.32
CA ARG A 16 -16.97 2.25 -5.05
C ARG A 16 -16.79 1.93 -6.53
N VAL A 17 -16.32 0.73 -6.90
CA VAL A 17 -16.14 0.34 -8.31
C VAL A 17 -17.47 0.37 -9.07
N ILE A 18 -18.57 -0.04 -8.43
CA ILE A 18 -19.91 0.07 -9.01
C ILE A 18 -20.30 1.54 -9.22
N LYS A 19 -20.10 2.40 -8.21
CA LYS A 19 -20.41 3.84 -8.30
C LYS A 19 -19.57 4.57 -9.35
N ASP A 20 -18.30 4.21 -9.49
CA ASP A 20 -17.36 4.83 -10.44
C ASP A 20 -17.55 4.29 -11.88
N GLY A 21 -18.44 3.32 -12.10
CA GLY A 21 -18.71 2.72 -13.42
C GLY A 21 -17.60 1.78 -13.92
N GLY A 22 -16.78 1.25 -13.00
CA GLY A 22 -15.62 0.40 -13.28
C GLY A 22 -14.27 1.11 -13.13
N ASP A 23 -13.19 0.33 -13.08
CA ASP A 23 -11.85 0.90 -13.10
C ASP A 23 -11.46 1.24 -14.55
N LYS A 24 -11.25 2.55 -14.80
CA LYS A 24 -10.85 3.08 -16.11
C LYS A 24 -9.57 2.43 -16.65
N ARG A 25 -8.70 1.90 -15.80
CA ARG A 25 -7.47 1.18 -16.19
C ARG A 25 -7.76 -0.11 -16.95
N PHE A 26 -8.85 -0.79 -16.61
CA PHE A 26 -9.26 -2.05 -17.26
C PHE A 26 -10.05 -1.86 -18.55
N ASN A 27 -10.48 -0.63 -18.88
CA ASN A 27 -11.24 -0.38 -20.11
C ASN A 27 -10.49 -0.75 -21.39
N VAL A 28 -9.16 -0.64 -21.39
CA VAL A 28 -8.30 -1.02 -22.54
C VAL A 28 -7.98 -2.51 -22.53
N VAL A 29 -7.94 -3.13 -21.36
CA VAL A 29 -7.42 -4.50 -21.15
C VAL A 29 -8.52 -5.55 -21.24
N LYS A 30 -9.75 -5.23 -20.80
CA LYS A 30 -10.88 -6.18 -20.71
C LYS A 30 -11.31 -6.80 -22.04
N HIS A 31 -10.96 -6.16 -23.16
CA HIS A 31 -11.26 -6.64 -24.51
C HIS A 31 -10.11 -7.41 -25.17
N LYS A 32 -8.98 -7.57 -24.47
CA LYS A 32 -7.77 -8.23 -24.97
C LYS A 32 -7.43 -9.43 -24.08
N PRO A 33 -7.88 -10.66 -24.40
CA PRO A 33 -7.79 -11.80 -23.48
C PRO A 33 -6.35 -12.13 -23.06
N GLY A 34 -5.38 -12.07 -23.98
CA GLY A 34 -3.97 -12.30 -23.64
C GLY A 34 -3.39 -11.23 -22.69
N LEU A 35 -3.72 -9.95 -22.90
CA LEU A 35 -3.26 -8.88 -22.02
C LEU A 35 -3.94 -8.95 -20.65
N PHE A 36 -5.23 -9.29 -20.63
CA PHE A 36 -5.98 -9.51 -19.40
C PHE A 36 -5.39 -10.66 -18.58
N TRP A 37 -5.04 -11.78 -19.24
CA TRP A 37 -4.36 -12.91 -18.59
C TRP A 37 -3.05 -12.50 -17.93
N VAL A 38 -2.22 -11.70 -18.61
CA VAL A 38 -0.96 -11.19 -18.06
C VAL A 38 -1.21 -10.33 -16.81
N TYR A 39 -2.16 -9.40 -16.88
CA TYR A 39 -2.52 -8.55 -15.74
C TYR A 39 -2.99 -9.39 -14.55
N TRP A 40 -3.86 -10.37 -14.80
CA TRP A 40 -4.35 -11.29 -13.79
C TRP A 40 -3.23 -12.09 -13.14
N THR A 41 -2.32 -12.64 -13.95
CA THR A 41 -1.20 -13.45 -13.47
C THR A 41 -0.23 -12.62 -12.63
N ILE A 42 0.07 -11.39 -13.05
CA ILE A 42 0.93 -10.48 -12.28
C ILE A 42 0.31 -10.15 -10.92
N GLN A 43 -1.01 -9.93 -10.84
CA GLN A 43 -1.70 -9.73 -9.57
C GLN A 43 -1.61 -10.97 -8.66
N GLY A 44 -1.76 -12.17 -9.22
CA GLY A 44 -1.58 -13.42 -8.48
C GLY A 44 -0.17 -13.58 -7.92
N VAL A 45 0.85 -13.36 -8.76
CA VAL A 45 2.26 -13.39 -8.35
C VAL A 45 2.53 -12.36 -7.25
N TRP A 46 2.00 -11.15 -7.40
CA TRP A 46 2.12 -10.10 -6.38
C TRP A 46 1.59 -10.57 -5.02
N VAL A 47 0.35 -11.07 -4.98
CA VAL A 47 -0.28 -11.53 -3.74
C VAL A 47 0.54 -12.66 -3.12
N LEU A 48 0.98 -13.64 -3.92
CA LEU A 48 1.81 -14.75 -3.43
C LEU A 48 3.15 -14.27 -2.87
N SER A 49 3.84 -13.35 -3.56
CA SER A 49 5.12 -12.80 -3.11
C SER A 49 4.97 -12.06 -1.79
N THR A 50 3.91 -11.24 -1.65
CA THR A 50 3.67 -10.48 -0.40
C THR A 50 3.30 -11.39 0.79
N LEU A 51 2.54 -12.47 0.54
CA LEU A 51 2.10 -13.41 1.58
C LEU A 51 3.13 -14.48 1.95
N LEU A 52 4.24 -14.58 1.21
CA LEU A 52 5.25 -15.63 1.37
C LEU A 52 5.69 -15.87 2.84
N PRO A 53 6.06 -14.86 3.66
CA PRO A 53 6.45 -15.11 5.05
C PRO A 53 5.30 -15.72 5.88
N THR A 54 4.07 -15.27 5.65
CA THR A 54 2.87 -15.76 6.34
C THR A 54 2.55 -17.20 5.94
N ILE A 55 2.69 -17.54 4.65
CA ILE A 55 2.47 -18.90 4.15
C ILE A 55 3.46 -19.88 4.78
N ILE A 56 4.76 -19.51 4.82
CA ILE A 56 5.80 -20.36 5.40
C ILE A 56 5.52 -20.61 6.88
N VAL A 57 5.25 -19.56 7.67
CA VAL A 57 4.97 -19.70 9.10
C VAL A 57 3.75 -20.58 9.35
N ASN A 58 2.64 -20.34 8.64
CA ASN A 58 1.41 -21.12 8.82
C ASN A 58 1.50 -22.57 8.30
N SER A 59 2.50 -22.88 7.45
CA SER A 59 2.74 -24.25 7.00
C SER A 59 3.49 -25.10 8.03
N LYS A 60 4.04 -24.48 9.08
CA LYS A 60 4.78 -25.18 10.12
C LYS A 60 3.84 -25.63 11.24
N LYS A 61 4.00 -26.87 11.70
CA LYS A 61 3.33 -27.40 12.90
C LYS A 61 4.07 -27.05 14.20
N ASN A 62 4.99 -26.08 14.15
CA ASN A 62 5.92 -25.83 15.25
C ASN A 62 5.38 -24.73 16.16
N ASN A 63 4.89 -25.11 17.34
CA ASN A 63 4.42 -24.17 18.36
C ASN A 63 5.59 -23.57 19.12
N LYS A 64 6.45 -22.83 18.41
CA LYS A 64 7.48 -22.02 19.08
C LYS A 64 6.79 -20.96 19.94
N PRO A 65 7.29 -20.68 21.16
CA PRO A 65 6.76 -19.60 21.97
C PRO A 65 7.00 -18.25 21.28
N ILE A 66 6.05 -17.33 21.46
CA ILE A 66 6.13 -15.97 20.92
C ILE A 66 7.36 -15.27 21.48
N GLN A 67 8.23 -14.80 20.59
CA GLN A 67 9.45 -14.07 20.93
C GLN A 67 9.22 -12.55 20.92
N THR A 68 10.18 -11.82 21.48
CA THR A 68 10.15 -10.35 21.48
C THR A 68 10.14 -9.78 20.06
N LEU A 69 10.87 -10.40 19.12
CA LEU A 69 10.92 -9.95 17.74
C LEU A 69 9.56 -10.08 17.04
N ASP A 70 8.79 -11.12 17.38
CA ASP A 70 7.43 -11.32 16.86
C ASP A 70 6.53 -10.15 17.24
N LYS A 71 6.60 -9.74 18.51
CA LYS A 71 5.87 -8.58 19.05
C LYS A 71 6.31 -7.27 18.41
N ILE A 72 7.60 -7.09 18.17
CA ILE A 72 8.14 -5.91 17.46
C ILE A 72 7.57 -5.87 16.04
N GLY A 73 7.61 -6.99 15.31
CA GLY A 73 7.05 -7.10 13.97
C GLY A 73 5.56 -6.76 13.92
N TRP A 74 4.77 -7.27 14.87
CA TRP A 74 3.35 -6.91 14.99
C TRP A 74 3.14 -5.45 15.37
N GLY A 75 4.00 -4.86 16.20
CA GLY A 75 3.97 -3.43 16.51
C GLY A 75 4.23 -2.57 15.28
N ILE A 76 5.22 -2.92 14.47
CA ILE A 76 5.52 -2.26 13.19
C ILE A 76 4.34 -2.43 12.22
N TRP A 77 3.75 -3.63 12.16
CA TRP A 77 2.57 -3.87 11.34
C TRP A 77 1.39 -3.00 11.77
N GLY A 78 1.10 -2.94 13.08
CA GLY A 78 0.01 -2.14 13.63
C GLY A 78 0.20 -0.65 13.37
N LEU A 79 1.43 -0.14 13.49
CA LEU A 79 1.77 1.24 13.14
C LEU A 79 1.53 1.51 11.65
N GLY A 80 1.99 0.61 10.77
CA GLY A 80 1.77 0.70 9.33
C GLY A 80 0.28 0.74 8.97
N PHE A 81 -0.50 -0.15 9.58
CA PHE A 81 -1.94 -0.23 9.42
C PHE A 81 -2.65 1.06 9.84
N ILE A 82 -2.32 1.60 11.02
CA ILE A 82 -2.90 2.86 11.51
C ILE A 82 -2.56 4.02 10.57
N LEU A 83 -1.30 4.09 10.13
CA LEU A 83 -0.84 5.14 9.23
C LEU A 83 -1.58 5.09 7.90
N GLU A 84 -1.71 3.91 7.29
CA GLU A 84 -2.45 3.73 6.03
C GLU A 84 -3.92 4.05 6.19
N ALA A 85 -4.59 3.49 7.20
CA ALA A 85 -6.01 3.70 7.43
C ALA A 85 -6.33 5.17 7.69
N LEU A 86 -5.50 5.88 8.45
CA LEU A 86 -5.67 7.30 8.73
C LEU A 86 -5.40 8.16 7.49
N ALA A 87 -4.37 7.84 6.71
CA ALA A 87 -4.05 8.56 5.48
C ALA A 87 -5.21 8.46 4.46
N ASP A 88 -5.74 7.25 4.28
CA ASP A 88 -6.87 7.00 3.38
C ASP A 88 -8.16 7.64 3.88
N TYR A 89 -8.41 7.60 5.20
CA TYR A 89 -9.54 8.29 5.81
C TYR A 89 -9.46 9.81 5.57
N GLN A 90 -8.32 10.44 5.85
CA GLN A 90 -8.10 11.87 5.62
C GLN A 90 -8.34 12.24 4.15
N LYS A 91 -7.82 11.44 3.21
CA LYS A 91 -8.00 11.64 1.77
C LYS A 91 -9.46 11.46 1.34
N SER A 92 -10.17 10.49 1.92
CA SER A 92 -11.58 10.25 1.64
C SER A 92 -12.45 11.42 2.11
N GLN A 93 -12.25 11.88 3.35
CA GLN A 93 -12.94 13.04 3.92
C GLN A 93 -12.67 14.31 3.12
N PHE A 94 -11.41 14.55 2.71
CA PHE A 94 -11.08 15.69 1.86
C PHE A 94 -11.85 15.66 0.53
N ARG A 95 -11.98 14.48 -0.09
CA ARG A 95 -12.66 14.30 -1.38
C ARG A 95 -14.19 14.34 -1.29
N SER A 96 -14.78 14.09 -0.13
CA SER A 96 -16.25 14.18 0.04
C SER A 96 -16.78 15.61 0.07
N ILE A 97 -15.90 16.59 0.24
CA ILE A 97 -16.23 18.02 0.27
C ILE A 97 -16.27 18.55 -1.18
N PRO A 98 -17.42 19.00 -1.71
CA PRO A 98 -17.55 19.47 -3.10
C PRO A 98 -16.58 20.60 -3.47
N GLU A 99 -16.28 21.49 -2.53
CA GLU A 99 -15.36 22.62 -2.69
C GLU A 99 -13.91 22.18 -2.92
N ASN A 100 -13.58 20.92 -2.61
CA ASN A 100 -12.29 20.31 -2.85
C ASN A 100 -12.20 19.57 -4.19
N ALA A 101 -13.26 19.60 -5.00
CA ALA A 101 -13.26 19.00 -6.31
C ALA A 101 -12.09 19.53 -7.15
N GLY A 102 -11.25 18.60 -7.64
CA GLY A 102 -10.07 18.93 -8.43
C GLY A 102 -8.87 19.46 -7.64
N LYS A 103 -8.95 19.64 -6.32
CA LYS A 103 -7.81 20.06 -5.47
C LYS A 103 -6.99 18.86 -4.99
N PHE A 104 -5.76 19.12 -4.56
CA PHE A 104 -4.90 18.14 -3.87
C PHE A 104 -4.99 18.36 -2.35
N ILE A 105 -4.80 17.28 -1.59
CA ILE A 105 -4.74 17.34 -0.13
C ILE A 105 -3.31 17.66 0.30
N ASP A 106 -3.16 18.62 1.21
CA ASP A 106 -1.88 19.03 1.79
C ASP A 106 -1.93 19.18 3.32
N ALA A 107 -2.94 18.60 3.96
CA ALA A 107 -3.20 18.67 5.40
C ALA A 107 -3.09 17.31 6.09
N GLY A 108 -2.91 17.30 7.41
CA GLY A 108 -2.77 16.08 8.21
C GLY A 108 -1.50 15.33 7.85
N LEU A 109 -1.58 14.01 7.68
CA LEU A 109 -0.43 13.18 7.29
C LEU A 109 0.13 13.56 5.92
N TRP A 110 -0.74 14.06 5.03
CA TRP A 110 -0.37 14.51 3.69
C TRP A 110 0.47 15.79 3.70
N SER A 111 0.47 16.56 4.80
CA SER A 111 1.37 17.71 4.96
C SER A 111 2.81 17.31 5.26
N ILE A 112 3.00 16.09 5.79
CA ILE A 112 4.28 15.56 6.29
C ILE A 112 4.94 14.67 5.23
N SER A 113 4.15 13.77 4.63
CA SER A 113 4.56 12.86 3.56
C SER A 113 3.55 12.94 2.43
N ARG A 114 4.01 12.94 1.18
CA ARG A 114 3.13 12.97 0.00
C ARG A 114 2.48 11.63 -0.27
N HIS A 115 3.01 10.53 0.29
CA HIS A 115 2.48 9.18 0.13
C HIS A 115 2.45 8.41 1.47
N PRO A 116 1.77 8.94 2.51
CA PRO A 116 1.81 8.35 3.85
C PRO A 116 1.13 6.98 3.90
N ASN A 117 0.15 6.74 3.03
CA ASN A 117 -0.50 5.44 2.87
C ASN A 117 0.47 4.37 2.37
N TYR A 118 1.37 4.69 1.42
CA TYR A 118 2.38 3.74 0.95
C TYR A 118 3.47 3.47 1.98
N LEU A 119 3.79 4.45 2.83
CA LEU A 119 4.66 4.20 3.98
C LEU A 119 4.00 3.21 4.94
N GLY A 120 2.69 3.37 5.21
CA GLY A 120 1.91 2.44 6.01
C GLY A 120 1.94 1.02 5.44
N GLU A 121 1.73 0.89 4.13
CA GLU A 121 1.79 -0.39 3.42
C GLU A 121 3.17 -1.04 3.57
N ILE A 122 4.25 -0.32 3.28
CA ILE A 122 5.63 -0.83 3.42
C ILE A 122 5.91 -1.31 4.85
N LEU A 123 5.49 -0.55 5.87
CA LEU A 123 5.64 -0.93 7.28
C LEU A 123 4.87 -2.21 7.60
N MET A 124 3.64 -2.39 7.11
CA MET A 124 2.90 -3.63 7.32
C MET A 124 3.67 -4.85 6.82
N TRP A 125 4.09 -4.85 5.56
CA TRP A 125 4.77 -6.02 4.99
C TRP A 125 6.16 -6.25 5.60
N THR A 126 6.84 -5.19 6.01
CA THR A 126 8.09 -5.27 6.79
C THR A 126 7.84 -5.89 8.16
N GLY A 127 6.80 -5.44 8.86
CA GLY A 127 6.38 -5.98 10.15
C GLY A 127 6.02 -7.46 10.10
N LEU A 128 5.33 -7.90 9.04
CA LEU A 128 5.03 -9.32 8.81
C LEU A 128 6.31 -10.16 8.68
N TYR A 129 7.27 -9.72 7.87
CA TYR A 129 8.55 -10.43 7.74
C TYR A 129 9.34 -10.44 9.06
N ILE A 130 9.41 -9.32 9.78
CA ILE A 130 10.07 -9.27 11.09
C ILE A 130 9.39 -10.23 12.07
N SER A 131 8.05 -10.29 12.04
CA SER A 131 7.31 -11.18 12.93
C SER A 131 7.47 -12.66 12.61
N SER A 132 7.78 -13.01 11.35
CA SER A 132 8.04 -14.39 10.95
C SER A 132 9.49 -14.82 11.20
N TYR A 133 10.42 -13.87 11.32
CA TYR A 133 11.86 -14.09 11.29
C TYR A 133 12.36 -15.20 12.22
N THR A 134 11.84 -15.27 13.45
CA THR A 134 12.23 -16.25 14.49
C THR A 134 11.77 -17.69 14.18
N THR A 135 10.76 -17.80 13.33
CA THR A 135 10.17 -19.05 12.87
C THR A 135 10.80 -19.54 11.56
N LEU A 136 11.29 -18.62 10.73
CA LEU A 136 12.02 -18.93 9.50
C LEU A 136 13.34 -19.66 9.79
N GLN A 137 13.74 -20.56 8.89
CA GLN A 137 14.97 -21.34 8.97
C GLN A 137 15.62 -21.48 7.58
N GLY A 138 16.94 -21.31 7.51
CA GLY A 138 17.72 -21.58 6.30
C GLY A 138 17.22 -20.79 5.08
N TRP A 139 16.79 -21.50 4.04
CA TRP A 139 16.34 -20.90 2.78
C TRP A 139 15.06 -20.07 2.91
N GLU A 140 14.25 -20.29 3.94
CA GLU A 140 12.96 -19.62 4.13
C GLU A 140 13.08 -18.09 4.36
N HIS A 141 14.27 -17.62 4.76
CA HIS A 141 14.57 -16.19 4.84
C HIS A 141 14.48 -15.48 3.49
N ILE A 142 14.42 -16.21 2.37
CA ILE A 142 14.08 -15.67 1.04
C ILE A 142 12.75 -14.91 1.02
N SER A 143 11.85 -15.19 1.98
CA SER A 143 10.60 -14.45 2.17
C SER A 143 10.79 -12.96 2.48
N VAL A 144 12.02 -12.49 2.76
CA VAL A 144 12.39 -11.06 2.77
C VAL A 144 12.10 -10.36 1.44
N ILE A 145 12.01 -11.13 0.35
CA ILE A 145 11.58 -10.62 -0.95
C ILE A 145 10.19 -9.98 -0.87
N SER A 146 9.33 -10.39 0.06
CA SER A 146 7.99 -9.82 0.25
C SER A 146 8.03 -8.29 0.45
N PRO A 147 8.61 -7.76 1.55
CA PRO A 147 8.66 -6.32 1.76
C PRO A 147 9.56 -5.59 0.73
N LEU A 148 10.62 -6.23 0.24
CA LEU A 148 11.52 -5.60 -0.74
C LEU A 148 10.85 -5.41 -2.11
N PHE A 149 10.21 -6.46 -2.62
CA PHE A 149 9.49 -6.44 -3.89
C PHE A 149 8.37 -5.42 -3.86
N LEU A 150 7.57 -5.41 -2.79
CA LEU A 150 6.49 -4.44 -2.65
C LEU A 150 7.02 -3.01 -2.57
N SER A 151 8.02 -2.76 -1.72
CA SER A 151 8.61 -1.43 -1.58
C SER A 151 9.13 -0.93 -2.92
N TYR A 152 9.84 -1.79 -3.67
CA TYR A 152 10.32 -1.45 -5.01
C TYR A 152 9.17 -1.10 -5.96
N LEU A 153 8.13 -1.93 -6.01
CA LEU A 153 6.97 -1.69 -6.88
C LEU A 153 6.28 -0.37 -6.55
N LEU A 154 5.98 -0.12 -5.28
CA LEU A 154 5.29 1.10 -4.86
C LEU A 154 6.13 2.35 -5.13
N THR A 155 7.44 2.25 -5.09
CA THR A 155 8.31 3.44 -5.10
C THR A 155 8.91 3.72 -6.47
N ASN A 156 9.07 2.70 -7.33
CA ASN A 156 9.77 2.81 -8.61
C ASN A 156 8.94 2.39 -9.83
N VAL A 157 7.91 1.56 -9.70
CA VAL A 157 7.21 0.96 -10.86
C VAL A 157 5.75 1.40 -10.94
N SER A 158 4.96 1.00 -9.95
CA SER A 158 3.56 1.38 -9.79
C SER A 158 3.47 2.46 -8.70
N GLY A 159 2.43 2.57 -7.87
CA GLY A 159 2.43 3.52 -6.74
C GLY A 159 2.86 4.97 -7.03
N ILE A 160 3.97 5.41 -6.41
CA ILE A 160 4.46 6.78 -6.32
C ILE A 160 4.72 7.42 -7.71
N PRO A 161 5.54 6.86 -8.63
CA PRO A 161 5.83 7.54 -9.90
C PRO A 161 4.58 7.79 -10.74
N ILE A 162 3.62 6.86 -10.74
CA ILE A 162 2.36 7.02 -11.47
C ILE A 162 1.51 8.14 -10.86
N LEU A 163 1.41 8.19 -9.53
CA LEU A 163 0.63 9.21 -8.83
C LEU A 163 1.27 10.59 -8.94
N GLU A 164 2.59 10.69 -8.82
CA GLU A 164 3.35 11.91 -9.00
C GLU A 164 3.21 12.47 -10.41
N ALA A 165 3.36 11.62 -11.44
CA ALA A 165 3.16 12.02 -12.83
C ALA A 165 1.72 12.52 -13.08
N ALA A 166 0.72 11.82 -12.52
CA ALA A 166 -0.68 12.25 -12.61
C ALA A 166 -0.93 13.58 -11.87
N GLY A 167 -0.30 13.78 -10.71
CA GLY A 167 -0.37 15.01 -9.94
C GLY A 167 0.28 16.19 -10.68
N HIS A 168 1.49 16.00 -11.21
CA HIS A 168 2.17 17.00 -12.04
C HIS A 168 1.37 17.37 -13.29
N LYS A 169 0.73 16.39 -13.95
CA LYS A 169 -0.14 16.68 -15.11
C LYS A 169 -1.34 17.56 -14.75
N ARG A 170 -1.89 17.41 -13.54
CA ARG A 170 -3.09 18.14 -13.09
C ARG A 170 -2.78 19.49 -12.44
N TRP A 171 -1.72 19.54 -11.65
CA TRP A 171 -1.42 20.67 -10.75
C TRP A 171 -0.02 21.23 -10.94
N GLY A 172 0.78 20.73 -11.88
CA GLY A 172 2.18 21.14 -12.06
C GLY A 172 2.41 22.61 -12.42
N GLN A 173 1.36 23.34 -12.82
CA GLN A 173 1.40 24.78 -13.09
C GLN A 173 0.91 25.63 -11.90
N SER A 174 0.37 25.01 -10.84
CA SER A 174 -0.08 25.72 -9.63
C SER A 174 1.12 26.02 -8.72
N PRO A 175 1.34 27.30 -8.35
CA PRO A 175 2.37 27.67 -7.39
C PRO A 175 2.23 26.94 -6.05
N GLU A 176 1.00 26.71 -5.60
CA GLU A 176 0.68 26.01 -4.36
C GLU A 176 1.14 24.55 -4.40
N TYR A 177 0.89 23.86 -5.51
CA TYR A 177 1.33 22.48 -5.69
C TYR A 177 2.85 22.37 -5.78
N ILE A 178 3.50 23.30 -6.47
CA ILE A 178 4.97 23.35 -6.53
C ILE A 178 5.56 23.57 -5.13
N ALA A 179 4.99 24.50 -4.35
CA ALA A 179 5.42 24.74 -2.98
C ALA A 179 5.20 23.52 -2.07
N TYR A 180 4.07 22.83 -2.23
CA TYR A 180 3.77 21.58 -1.54
C TYR A 180 4.80 20.48 -1.85
N VAL A 181 5.08 20.23 -3.13
CA VAL A 181 6.08 19.23 -3.57
C VAL A 181 7.47 19.53 -3.03
N LYS A 182 7.84 20.81 -2.90
CA LYS A 182 9.14 21.23 -2.37
C LYS A 182 9.25 21.07 -0.85
N ARG A 183 8.18 21.33 -0.09
CA ARG A 183 8.21 21.33 1.37
C ARG A 183 7.87 19.98 2.01
N THR A 184 7.17 19.12 1.29
CA THR A 184 6.66 17.85 1.82
C THR A 184 7.47 16.66 1.30
N ALA A 185 7.95 15.83 2.23
CA ALA A 185 8.74 14.64 1.93
C ALA A 185 7.99 13.70 0.98
N LYS A 186 8.70 12.99 0.10
CA LYS A 186 8.04 12.09 -0.84
C LYS A 186 7.42 10.91 -0.09
N LEU A 187 8.17 10.30 0.83
CA LEU A 187 7.71 9.14 1.57
C LEU A 187 8.07 9.22 3.06
N ILE A 188 9.34 9.45 3.38
CA ILE A 188 9.86 9.41 4.75
C ILE A 188 10.46 10.79 5.09
N PRO A 189 9.94 11.50 6.10
CA PRO A 189 10.49 12.78 6.51
C PRO A 189 12.01 12.72 6.73
N PHE A 190 12.72 13.74 6.24
CA PHE A 190 14.19 13.90 6.35
C PHE A 190 15.06 12.86 5.63
N ILE A 191 14.46 11.81 5.05
CA ILE A 191 15.19 10.73 4.36
C ILE A 191 14.80 10.67 2.89
N TRP A 192 13.52 10.87 2.57
CA TRP A 192 12.96 10.63 1.23
C TRP A 192 11.75 11.48 0.87
#